data_AF-A0A420J9U3-F1
#
_entry.id   AF-A0A420J9U3-F1
#
_cell.length_a   1.000
_cell.length_b   1.000
_cell.length_c   1.000
_cell.angle_alpha   90.00
_cell.angle_beta   90.00
_cell.angle_gamma   90.00
#
_symmetry.space_group_name_H-M   'P 1'
#
loop_
_entity.id
_entity.type
_entity.pdbx_description
1 polymer ?
#
loop_
_entity_poly.entity_id
_entity_poly.type
_entity_poly.pdbx_seq_one_letter_code
_entity_poly.pdbx_strand_id
1 'polypeptide(L)'
;MESTKIAPFEATSIDSIPETVNRCKATFRSQITKPLEYRLRQLRQLYWGLTDYSDSLVEACKQDLGKPTFETFITEIDWCKNDILYVTKNLKKWMKDEAAPDISLSNTFVKPRIRKDPLGTVLIIGAYNFPVQLAVGPFIGAIAAGCTGVLKPSELSPATAMVLKTIFEKYLDSNAFTVVNGAISETTALLNEKWDKIFYTGSAMVGTIVAKKAAETLTPICLELGGLNPAVITKNADPRIAARRLLWGKLMNAGQVCISQNYVLVEKDILPAFVEHLKLALNEFYPNGQKNSPDYGRIVNQRHFTRIKKMLDETRGKVLIGGNTDEADNFIETTVVEVTDTDDPMIVNESFGPLIPILKFDGVDEAIRISNAVHSTPLGFYPFGNRAETDKMLNEVTSGGASVNDAFFHGSISNLAFGGVGYSGQGAYRGKASFDTFTHRRSITTTPSWMEKLLSVRYPPYDGKLAKIRAMNNAKPNFDRNCKEIKDLRYWFKLLLSLGSDSFKSALTKWAAVFLFAIVVNKFVDKF
;
A
#
# COMPACT_ATOMS: atom_id res chain seq x y z
N MET A 1 30.62 -18.69 4.53
CA MET A 1 29.23 -18.86 5.00
C MET A 1 29.02 -20.35 5.15
N GLU A 2 28.81 -20.83 6.38
CA GLU A 2 28.32 -22.21 6.56
C GLU A 2 26.96 -22.32 5.87
N SER A 3 26.78 -23.35 5.04
CA SER A 3 25.52 -23.62 4.34
C SER A 3 24.42 -23.79 5.39
N THR A 4 23.59 -22.78 5.58
CA THR A 4 22.45 -22.90 6.50
C THR A 4 21.43 -23.79 5.82
N LYS A 5 21.27 -25.02 6.32
CA LYS A 5 20.41 -26.03 5.71
C LYS A 5 18.93 -25.60 5.86
N ILE A 6 18.34 -25.10 4.78
CA ILE A 6 16.91 -24.77 4.71
C ILE A 6 16.12 -26.09 4.70
N ALA A 7 15.08 -26.17 5.52
CA ALA A 7 14.21 -27.34 5.55
C ALA A 7 13.47 -27.49 4.21
N PRO A 8 13.23 -28.73 3.72
CA PRO A 8 12.43 -28.95 2.52
C PRO A 8 11.01 -28.40 2.72
N PHE A 9 10.37 -27.99 1.63
CA PHE A 9 8.99 -27.51 1.69
C PHE A 9 8.04 -28.59 2.21
N GLU A 10 7.27 -28.22 3.22
CA GLU A 10 6.27 -29.10 3.85
C GLU A 10 4.93 -28.37 3.86
N ALA A 11 3.94 -28.96 3.18
CA ALA A 11 2.56 -28.48 3.22
C ALA A 11 1.90 -28.87 4.55
N THR A 12 1.11 -27.96 5.09
CA THR A 12 0.31 -28.20 6.30
C THR A 12 -0.83 -29.14 5.97
N SER A 13 -1.08 -30.15 6.82
CA SER A 13 -2.24 -31.02 6.69
C SER A 13 -3.53 -30.21 6.69
N ILE A 14 -4.40 -30.45 5.69
CA ILE A 14 -5.69 -29.76 5.57
C ILE A 14 -6.55 -30.00 6.80
N ASP A 15 -6.51 -31.21 7.35
CA ASP A 15 -7.31 -31.61 8.51
C ASP A 15 -6.92 -30.87 9.79
N SER A 16 -5.70 -30.31 9.88
CA SER A 16 -5.24 -29.55 11.05
C SER A 16 -5.51 -28.05 10.95
N ILE A 17 -5.96 -27.54 9.79
CA ILE A 17 -6.23 -26.12 9.58
C ILE A 17 -7.34 -25.61 10.53
N PRO A 18 -8.50 -26.29 10.69
CA PRO A 18 -9.54 -25.82 11.59
C PRO A 18 -9.08 -25.70 13.05
N GLU A 19 -8.30 -26.67 13.54
CA GLU A 19 -7.72 -26.64 14.88
C GLU A 19 -6.76 -25.45 15.05
N THR A 20 -5.88 -25.26 14.07
CA THR A 20 -4.91 -24.15 14.04
C THR A 20 -5.63 -22.80 14.11
N VAL A 21 -6.68 -22.60 13.30
CA VAL A 21 -7.47 -21.37 13.28
C VAL A 21 -8.22 -21.16 14.59
N ASN A 22 -8.81 -22.22 15.16
CA ASN A 22 -9.51 -22.15 16.43
C ASN A 22 -8.60 -21.78 17.60
N ARG A 23 -7.34 -22.26 17.60
CA ARG A 23 -6.33 -21.87 18.58
C ARG A 23 -6.02 -20.36 18.50
N CYS A 24 -5.81 -19.81 17.30
CA CYS A 24 -5.60 -18.36 17.14
C CYS A 24 -6.82 -17.53 17.58
N LYS A 25 -8.04 -18.00 17.30
CA LYS A 25 -9.29 -17.37 17.76
C LYS A 25 -9.44 -17.41 19.27
N ALA A 26 -9.12 -18.53 19.91
CA ALA A 26 -9.15 -18.68 21.37
C ALA A 26 -8.16 -17.71 22.05
N THR A 27 -6.94 -17.59 21.52
CA THR A 27 -5.92 -16.66 22.01
C THR A 27 -6.33 -15.19 21.85
N PHE A 28 -7.03 -14.83 20.77
CA PHE A 28 -7.58 -13.48 20.65
C PHE A 28 -8.65 -13.22 21.72
N ARG A 29 -9.56 -14.19 21.93
CA ARG A 29 -10.69 -14.08 22.86
C ARG A 29 -10.24 -14.00 24.32
N SER A 30 -9.11 -14.57 24.70
CA SER A 30 -8.53 -14.43 26.04
C SER A 30 -7.95 -13.04 26.33
N GLN A 31 -7.96 -12.11 25.35
CA GLN A 31 -7.57 -10.71 25.48
C GLN A 31 -6.08 -10.45 25.72
N ILE A 32 -5.24 -11.49 25.72
CA ILE A 32 -3.79 -11.40 26.00
C ILE A 32 -3.05 -10.52 24.98
N THR A 33 -3.56 -10.42 23.75
CA THR A 33 -2.95 -9.63 22.68
C THR A 33 -3.23 -8.13 22.77
N LYS A 34 -4.17 -7.71 23.62
CA LYS A 34 -4.61 -6.30 23.69
C LYS A 34 -3.62 -5.33 24.33
N PRO A 35 -2.91 -5.66 25.43
CA PRO A 35 -1.95 -4.77 26.07
C PRO A 35 -0.82 -4.34 25.13
N LEU A 36 -0.34 -3.10 25.29
CA LEU A 36 0.75 -2.53 24.47
C LEU A 36 2.03 -3.37 24.58
N GLU A 37 2.33 -3.84 25.79
CA GLU A 37 3.54 -4.57 26.14
C GLU A 37 3.63 -5.90 25.39
N TYR A 38 2.51 -6.62 25.25
CA TYR A 38 2.44 -7.84 24.45
C TYR A 38 2.79 -7.55 22.99
N ARG A 39 2.13 -6.55 22.38
CA ARG A 39 2.35 -6.18 20.97
C ARG A 39 3.79 -5.77 20.71
N LEU A 40 4.37 -4.94 21.57
CA LEU A 40 5.77 -4.51 21.47
C LEU A 40 6.74 -5.70 21.60
N ARG A 41 6.46 -6.66 22.50
CA ARG A 41 7.28 -7.86 22.65
C ARG A 41 7.27 -8.69 21.36
N GLN A 42 6.10 -8.97 20.79
CA GLN A 42 5.99 -9.75 19.56
C GLN A 42 6.68 -9.06 18.37
N LEU A 43 6.53 -7.74 18.24
CA LEU A 43 7.23 -6.97 17.20
C LEU A 43 8.76 -7.03 17.36
N ARG A 44 9.28 -6.90 18.58
CA ARG A 44 10.73 -6.99 18.86
C ARG A 44 11.25 -8.40 18.61
N GLN A 45 10.49 -9.43 18.97
CA GLN A 45 10.86 -10.80 18.66
C GLN A 45 10.90 -11.05 17.16
N LEU A 46 9.94 -10.54 16.39
CA LEU A 46 9.97 -10.60 14.93
C LEU A 46 11.22 -9.92 14.34
N TYR A 47 11.61 -8.75 14.87
CA TYR A 47 12.85 -8.06 14.47
C TYR A 47 14.08 -8.94 14.68
N TRP A 48 14.19 -9.60 15.85
CA TRP A 48 15.32 -10.49 16.13
C TRP A 48 15.27 -11.76 15.28
N GLY A 49 14.09 -12.34 15.06
CA GLY A 49 13.94 -13.47 14.15
C GLY A 49 14.40 -13.17 12.73
N LEU A 50 14.02 -12.01 12.18
CA LEU A 50 14.52 -11.55 10.88
C LEU A 50 16.04 -11.29 10.89
N THR A 51 16.58 -10.81 12.00
CA THR A 51 18.02 -10.54 12.15
C THR A 51 18.81 -11.85 12.19
N ASP A 52 18.46 -12.77 13.08
CA ASP A 52 19.17 -14.03 13.32
C ASP A 52 19.08 -14.98 12.12
N TYR A 53 18.03 -14.87 11.31
CA TYR A 53 17.82 -15.67 10.09
C TYR A 53 18.15 -14.90 8.79
N SER A 54 18.84 -13.76 8.86
CA SER A 54 19.15 -12.95 7.66
C SER A 54 19.87 -13.76 6.59
N ASP A 55 20.90 -14.53 6.97
CA ASP A 55 21.67 -15.36 6.02
C ASP A 55 20.81 -16.47 5.39
N SER A 56 19.91 -17.07 6.17
CA SER A 56 18.95 -18.06 5.65
C SER A 56 17.94 -17.44 4.68
N LEU A 57 17.48 -16.22 4.95
CA LEU A 57 16.55 -15.49 4.08
C LEU A 57 17.24 -15.08 2.77
N VAL A 58 18.51 -14.66 2.82
CA VAL A 58 19.33 -14.39 1.63
C VAL A 58 19.47 -15.64 0.77
N GLU A 59 19.87 -16.75 1.38
CA GLU A 59 20.01 -18.02 0.65
C GLU A 59 18.67 -18.51 0.08
N ALA A 60 17.58 -18.40 0.84
CA ALA A 60 16.25 -18.77 0.40
C ALA A 60 15.78 -17.93 -0.81
N CYS A 61 15.92 -16.60 -0.74
CA CYS A 61 15.54 -15.72 -1.86
C CYS A 61 16.40 -15.97 -3.10
N LYS A 62 17.66 -16.32 -2.91
CA LYS A 62 18.56 -16.71 -4.01
C LYS A 62 18.11 -18.03 -4.64
N GLN A 63 17.73 -19.03 -3.86
CA GLN A 63 17.20 -20.30 -4.37
C GLN A 63 15.87 -20.13 -5.11
N ASP A 64 14.96 -19.32 -4.56
CA ASP A 64 13.61 -19.16 -5.11
C ASP A 64 13.56 -18.23 -6.34
N LEU A 65 14.41 -17.19 -6.39
CA LEU A 65 14.29 -16.10 -7.37
C LEU A 65 15.61 -15.72 -8.04
N GLY A 66 16.74 -16.35 -7.70
CA GLY A 66 18.06 -15.85 -8.07
C GLY A 66 18.33 -14.44 -7.51
N LYS A 67 17.60 -13.99 -6.48
CA LYS A 67 17.65 -12.61 -6.01
C LYS A 67 19.03 -12.30 -5.41
N PRO A 68 19.69 -11.20 -5.83
CA PRO A 68 21.00 -10.82 -5.29
C PRO A 68 20.93 -10.52 -3.79
N THR A 69 22.04 -10.71 -3.08
CA THR A 69 22.16 -10.40 -1.65
C THR A 69 21.77 -8.95 -1.36
N PHE A 70 22.25 -8.00 -2.19
CA PHE A 70 21.95 -6.59 -2.04
C PHE A 70 20.44 -6.33 -2.09
N GLU A 71 19.76 -6.79 -3.15
CA GLU A 71 18.31 -6.64 -3.31
C GLU A 71 17.54 -7.29 -2.16
N THR A 72 17.98 -8.47 -1.70
CA THR A 72 17.33 -9.18 -0.60
C THR A 72 17.39 -8.36 0.69
N PHE A 73 18.52 -7.77 1.05
CA PHE A 73 18.57 -6.93 2.25
C PHE A 73 17.67 -5.70 2.12
N ILE A 74 17.78 -4.95 1.02
CA ILE A 74 17.10 -3.66 0.92
C ILE A 74 15.60 -3.78 0.67
N THR A 75 15.13 -4.86 0.04
CA THR A 75 13.70 -5.02 -0.32
C THR A 75 12.95 -5.99 0.59
N GLU A 76 13.63 -6.94 1.24
CA GLU A 76 13.00 -7.97 2.06
C GLU A 76 13.24 -7.73 3.56
N ILE A 77 14.51 -7.79 3.96
CA ILE A 77 14.91 -7.97 5.37
C ILE A 77 14.94 -6.62 6.11
N ASP A 78 15.81 -5.70 5.68
CA ASP A 78 15.98 -4.42 6.36
C ASP A 78 14.76 -3.53 6.21
N TRP A 79 14.05 -3.68 5.11
CA TRP A 79 12.76 -3.05 4.89
C TRP A 79 11.75 -3.40 6.00
N CYS A 80 11.58 -4.69 6.31
CA CYS A 80 10.70 -5.14 7.38
C CYS A 80 11.21 -4.72 8.76
N LYS A 81 12.52 -4.83 9.01
CA LYS A 81 13.15 -4.39 10.27
C LYS A 81 12.92 -2.91 10.54
N ASN A 82 13.10 -2.06 9.52
CA ASN A 82 12.86 -0.62 9.63
C ASN A 82 11.39 -0.30 9.90
N ASP A 83 10.46 -1.02 9.26
CA ASP A 83 9.03 -0.86 9.53
C ASP A 83 8.68 -1.27 10.98
N ILE A 84 9.25 -2.36 11.49
CA ILE A 84 9.09 -2.76 12.91
C ILE A 84 9.58 -1.66 13.87
N LEU A 85 10.76 -1.09 13.61
CA LEU A 85 11.29 0.00 14.44
C LEU A 85 10.39 1.24 14.39
N TYR A 86 9.90 1.59 13.21
CA TYR A 86 8.96 2.70 13.04
C TYR A 86 7.65 2.46 13.80
N VAL A 87 7.07 1.27 13.67
CA VAL A 87 5.82 0.87 14.33
C VAL A 87 6.00 0.87 15.85
N THR A 88 7.04 0.23 16.38
CA THR A 88 7.28 0.17 17.84
C THR A 88 7.47 1.54 18.46
N LYS A 89 8.14 2.47 17.76
CA LYS A 89 8.31 3.86 18.20
C LYS A 89 6.97 4.61 18.33
N ASN A 90 6.02 4.32 17.45
CA ASN A 90 4.77 5.09 17.34
C ASN A 90 3.53 4.40 17.94
N LEU A 91 3.59 3.09 18.20
CA LEU A 91 2.43 2.27 18.54
C LEU A 91 1.65 2.81 19.75
N LYS A 92 2.32 3.24 20.82
CA LYS A 92 1.67 3.84 21.99
C LYS A 92 0.84 5.08 21.64
N LYS A 93 1.31 5.91 20.69
CA LYS A 93 0.55 7.06 20.19
C LYS A 93 -0.63 6.60 19.36
N TRP A 94 -0.43 5.63 18.48
CA TRP A 94 -1.49 5.13 17.60
C TRP A 94 -2.61 4.45 18.37
N MET A 95 -2.35 3.75 19.47
CA MET A 95 -3.38 3.09 20.29
C MET A 95 -4.29 4.04 21.07
N LYS A 96 -3.93 5.33 21.22
CA LYS A 96 -4.75 6.28 21.97
C LYS A 96 -6.09 6.51 21.27
N ASP A 97 -7.14 6.63 22.10
CA ASP A 97 -8.45 7.12 21.68
C ASP A 97 -8.30 8.48 20.97
N GLU A 98 -9.04 8.66 19.89
CA GLU A 98 -9.08 9.89 19.11
C GLU A 98 -10.32 10.70 19.43
N ALA A 99 -10.22 12.02 19.37
CA ALA A 99 -11.39 12.88 19.31
C ALA A 99 -11.93 12.91 17.87
N ALA A 100 -13.24 12.93 17.72
CA ALA A 100 -13.84 13.25 16.43
C ALA A 100 -13.63 14.76 16.12
N PRO A 101 -13.32 15.13 14.86
CA PRO A 101 -13.23 16.54 14.47
C PRO A 101 -14.62 17.20 14.56
N ASP A 102 -14.63 18.52 14.76
CA ASP A 102 -15.81 19.39 14.65
C ASP A 102 -17.04 19.00 15.51
N ILE A 103 -16.79 18.43 16.69
CA ILE A 103 -17.85 18.14 17.67
C ILE A 103 -18.48 19.44 18.18
N SER A 104 -19.80 19.56 18.04
CA SER A 104 -20.58 20.68 18.60
C SER A 104 -20.42 20.76 20.12
N LEU A 105 -20.50 21.97 20.67
CA LEU A 105 -20.41 22.18 22.12
C LEU A 105 -21.43 21.34 22.88
N SER A 106 -22.66 21.19 22.39
CA SER A 106 -23.68 20.32 23.00
C SER A 106 -23.25 18.86 23.07
N ASN A 107 -22.55 18.36 22.05
CA ASN A 107 -22.07 16.98 22.02
C ASN A 107 -20.79 16.77 22.85
N THR A 108 -20.07 17.83 23.25
CA THR A 108 -18.90 17.67 24.14
C THR A 108 -19.28 17.08 25.51
N PHE A 109 -20.50 17.34 25.98
CA PHE A 109 -20.99 16.83 27.27
C PHE A 109 -21.16 15.31 27.31
N VAL A 110 -21.35 14.65 26.15
CA VAL A 110 -21.40 13.18 26.06
C VAL A 110 -20.03 12.53 25.87
N LYS A 111 -18.93 13.28 26.04
CA LYS A 111 -17.54 12.79 25.96
C LYS A 111 -17.28 11.85 24.76
N PRO A 112 -17.58 12.28 23.52
CA PRO A 112 -17.40 11.45 22.34
C PRO A 112 -15.92 11.15 22.12
N ARG A 113 -15.61 9.89 21.83
CA ARG A 113 -14.26 9.43 21.50
C ARG A 113 -14.31 8.25 20.53
N ILE A 114 -13.24 8.08 19.76
CA ILE A 114 -13.06 6.97 18.83
C ILE A 114 -11.97 6.07 19.41
N ARG A 115 -12.38 4.91 19.92
CA ARG A 115 -11.48 3.88 20.41
C ARG A 115 -11.00 3.01 19.26
N LYS A 116 -9.76 2.52 19.37
CA LYS A 116 -9.12 1.67 18.37
C LYS A 116 -9.02 0.25 18.91
N ASP A 117 -9.92 -0.61 18.45
CA ASP A 117 -9.97 -2.01 18.86
C ASP A 117 -9.42 -2.91 17.73
N PRO A 118 -8.59 -3.94 18.02
CA PRO A 118 -8.18 -4.91 17.01
C PRO A 118 -9.40 -5.58 16.37
N LEU A 119 -9.30 -5.92 15.08
CA LEU A 119 -10.37 -6.63 14.36
C LEU A 119 -10.61 -8.04 14.92
N GLY A 120 -9.54 -8.81 15.16
CA GLY A 120 -9.67 -10.18 15.64
C GLY A 120 -8.56 -11.11 15.16
N THR A 121 -8.94 -12.25 14.62
CA THR A 121 -8.05 -13.21 13.98
C THR A 121 -8.02 -12.98 12.48
N VAL A 122 -6.83 -12.75 11.92
CA VAL A 122 -6.66 -12.33 10.52
C VAL A 122 -5.91 -13.38 9.71
N LEU A 123 -6.24 -13.47 8.42
CA LEU A 123 -5.50 -14.27 7.44
C LEU A 123 -4.68 -13.34 6.56
N ILE A 124 -3.39 -13.63 6.42
CA ILE A 124 -2.47 -12.90 5.53
C ILE A 124 -1.93 -13.88 4.51
N ILE A 125 -2.20 -13.64 3.23
CA ILE A 125 -1.73 -14.45 2.11
C ILE A 125 -0.68 -13.66 1.35
N GLY A 126 0.58 -14.11 1.43
CA GLY A 126 1.73 -13.45 0.81
C GLY A 126 1.94 -13.87 -0.65
N ALA A 127 2.65 -13.03 -1.41
CA ALA A 127 3.05 -13.31 -2.79
C ALA A 127 4.51 -13.80 -2.87
N TYR A 128 4.89 -14.34 -4.02
CA TYR A 128 6.20 -14.98 -4.21
C TYR A 128 7.34 -14.02 -4.55
N ASN A 129 7.04 -12.85 -5.09
CA ASN A 129 8.03 -12.00 -5.75
C ASN A 129 8.85 -11.16 -4.76
N PHE A 130 8.23 -10.75 -3.66
CA PHE A 130 8.93 -10.30 -2.46
C PHE A 130 8.51 -11.14 -1.25
N PRO A 131 9.00 -12.38 -1.18
CA PRO A 131 8.35 -13.43 -0.39
C PRO A 131 8.46 -13.21 1.13
N VAL A 132 9.41 -12.39 1.58
CA VAL A 132 9.49 -11.98 2.99
C VAL A 132 8.64 -10.73 3.19
N GLN A 133 8.86 -9.68 2.38
CA GLN A 133 8.24 -8.38 2.61
C GLN A 133 6.72 -8.39 2.46
N LEU A 134 6.17 -9.11 1.48
CA LEU A 134 4.73 -9.20 1.25
C LEU A 134 4.03 -10.16 2.21
N ALA A 135 4.78 -11.04 2.87
CA ALA A 135 4.28 -11.89 3.95
C ALA A 135 4.31 -11.16 5.30
N VAL A 136 5.48 -10.63 5.66
CA VAL A 136 5.77 -10.07 6.99
C VAL A 136 5.26 -8.63 7.13
N GLY A 137 5.34 -7.82 6.06
CA GLY A 137 4.88 -6.42 6.04
C GLY A 137 3.47 -6.20 6.60
N PRO A 138 2.42 -6.84 6.04
CA PRO A 138 1.08 -6.77 6.63
C PRO A 138 1.00 -7.38 8.04
N PHE A 139 1.80 -8.41 8.34
CA PHE A 139 1.80 -9.08 9.64
C PHE A 139 2.30 -8.18 10.78
N ILE A 140 3.26 -7.29 10.50
CA ILE A 140 3.69 -6.22 11.42
C ILE A 140 2.49 -5.37 11.83
N GLY A 141 1.64 -5.00 10.87
CA GLY A 141 0.39 -4.26 11.10
C GLY A 141 -0.60 -5.00 11.99
N ALA A 142 -0.82 -6.29 11.72
CA ALA A 142 -1.73 -7.13 12.49
C ALA A 142 -1.30 -7.27 13.95
N ILE A 143 -0.01 -7.53 14.20
CA ILE A 143 0.55 -7.57 15.56
C ILE A 143 0.40 -6.22 16.24
N ALA A 144 0.70 -5.12 15.54
CA ALA A 144 0.58 -3.76 16.07
C ALA A 144 -0.86 -3.40 16.44
N ALA A 145 -1.86 -3.82 15.64
CA ALA A 145 -3.27 -3.62 15.94
C ALA A 145 -3.75 -4.47 17.14
N GLY A 146 -3.05 -5.56 17.48
CA GLY A 146 -3.39 -6.49 18.56
C GLY A 146 -4.20 -7.69 18.10
N CYS A 147 -4.16 -8.00 16.80
CA CYS A 147 -4.79 -9.19 16.22
C CYS A 147 -3.98 -10.46 16.53
N THR A 148 -4.63 -11.62 16.42
CA THR A 148 -3.96 -12.91 16.16
C THR A 148 -3.98 -13.17 14.65
N GLY A 149 -3.18 -14.10 14.13
CA GLY A 149 -3.25 -14.36 12.70
C GLY A 149 -2.52 -15.57 12.17
N VAL A 150 -2.93 -15.98 10.98
CA VAL A 150 -2.30 -17.05 10.18
C VAL A 150 -1.64 -16.42 8.96
N LEU A 151 -0.37 -16.72 8.78
CA LEU A 151 0.36 -16.40 7.56
C LEU A 151 0.30 -17.59 6.60
N LYS A 152 -0.06 -17.33 5.34
CA LYS A 152 0.05 -18.26 4.22
C LYS A 152 1.10 -17.72 3.24
N PRO A 153 2.36 -18.17 3.32
CA PRO A 153 3.39 -17.81 2.34
C PRO A 153 3.08 -18.41 0.96
N SER A 154 3.71 -17.88 -0.09
CA SER A 154 3.58 -18.46 -1.43
C SER A 154 4.37 -19.76 -1.55
N GLU A 155 3.73 -20.79 -2.11
CA GLU A 155 4.35 -22.07 -2.48
C GLU A 155 5.34 -21.92 -3.65
N LEU A 156 5.28 -20.82 -4.40
CA LEU A 156 6.23 -20.52 -5.48
C LEU A 156 7.57 -19.97 -4.98
N SER A 157 7.69 -19.70 -3.68
CA SER A 157 8.93 -19.34 -2.99
C SER A 157 9.14 -20.29 -1.80
N PRO A 158 9.32 -21.60 -2.07
CA PRO A 158 9.27 -22.65 -1.06
C PRO A 158 10.39 -22.54 -0.02
N ALA A 159 11.61 -22.17 -0.42
CA ALA A 159 12.72 -22.04 0.52
C ALA A 159 12.42 -20.92 1.53
N THR A 160 11.92 -19.78 1.03
CA THR A 160 11.57 -18.63 1.86
C THR A 160 10.42 -18.95 2.80
N ALA A 161 9.40 -19.67 2.32
CA ALA A 161 8.27 -20.10 3.13
C ALA A 161 8.71 -20.93 4.36
N MET A 162 9.70 -21.81 4.21
CA MET A 162 10.22 -22.63 5.30
C MET A 162 11.07 -21.85 6.31
N VAL A 163 11.83 -20.86 5.84
CA VAL A 163 12.55 -19.95 6.75
C VAL A 163 11.55 -19.11 7.56
N LEU A 164 10.51 -18.57 6.92
CA LEU A 164 9.45 -17.82 7.61
C LEU A 164 8.70 -18.67 8.63
N LYS A 165 8.38 -19.93 8.31
CA LYS A 165 7.79 -20.88 9.27
C LYS A 165 8.69 -21.02 10.51
N THR A 166 9.98 -21.23 10.30
CA THR A 166 10.96 -21.37 11.39
C THR A 166 11.02 -20.12 12.27
N ILE A 167 11.04 -18.93 11.67
CA ILE A 167 11.04 -17.66 12.41
C ILE A 167 9.77 -17.52 13.25
N PHE A 168 8.59 -17.78 12.67
CA PHE A 168 7.32 -17.66 13.36
C PHE A 168 7.22 -18.63 14.53
N GLU A 169 7.64 -19.89 14.36
CA GLU A 169 7.59 -20.92 15.39
C GLU A 169 8.55 -20.64 16.56
N LYS A 170 9.73 -20.05 16.29
CA LYS A 170 10.76 -19.81 17.33
C LYS A 170 10.61 -18.48 18.07
N TYR A 171 10.16 -17.43 17.39
CA TYR A 171 10.20 -16.07 17.95
C TYR A 171 8.81 -15.55 18.36
N LEU A 172 7.75 -15.99 17.68
CA LEU A 172 6.40 -15.52 17.97
C LEU A 172 5.66 -16.45 18.93
N ASP A 173 4.61 -15.91 19.54
CA ASP A 173 3.68 -16.68 20.35
C ASP A 173 2.91 -17.61 19.41
N SER A 174 3.31 -18.88 19.39
CA SER A 174 2.78 -19.88 18.48
C SER A 174 1.27 -20.07 18.65
N ASN A 175 0.69 -19.74 19.80
CA ASN A 175 -0.76 -19.77 20.02
C ASN A 175 -1.51 -18.63 19.31
N ALA A 176 -0.85 -17.49 19.11
CA ALA A 176 -1.41 -16.30 18.49
C ALA A 176 -1.06 -16.17 16.99
N PHE A 177 0.11 -16.66 16.59
CA PHE A 177 0.66 -16.46 15.25
C PHE A 177 1.24 -17.77 14.73
N THR A 178 0.89 -18.14 13.51
CA THR A 178 1.30 -19.42 12.93
C THR A 178 1.36 -19.34 11.41
N VAL A 179 2.03 -20.31 10.79
CA VAL A 179 2.22 -20.41 9.35
C VAL A 179 1.49 -21.64 8.85
N VAL A 180 0.70 -21.47 7.80
CA VAL A 180 0.10 -22.57 7.04
C VAL A 180 0.74 -22.57 5.65
N ASN A 181 1.52 -23.59 5.37
CA ASN A 181 2.15 -23.79 4.07
C ASN A 181 1.28 -24.68 3.20
N GLY A 182 1.29 -24.42 1.90
CA GLY A 182 0.51 -25.19 0.94
C GLY A 182 0.20 -24.38 -0.30
N ALA A 183 -0.53 -24.98 -1.22
CA ALA A 183 -0.92 -24.39 -2.48
C ALA A 183 -2.43 -24.11 -2.47
N ILE A 184 -3.13 -24.48 -3.53
CA ILE A 184 -4.55 -24.19 -3.73
C ILE A 184 -5.43 -24.90 -2.68
N SER A 185 -5.14 -26.14 -2.33
CA SER A 185 -5.95 -26.94 -1.38
C SER A 185 -5.98 -26.32 0.01
N GLU A 186 -4.82 -25.98 0.56
CA GLU A 186 -4.68 -25.40 1.90
C GLU A 186 -5.19 -23.96 1.92
N THR A 187 -4.95 -23.19 0.85
CA THR A 187 -5.52 -21.84 0.71
C THR A 187 -7.05 -21.90 0.66
N THR A 188 -7.63 -22.87 -0.03
CA THR A 188 -9.09 -23.05 -0.09
C THR A 188 -9.66 -23.43 1.28
N ALA A 189 -8.99 -24.34 2.01
CA ALA A 189 -9.37 -24.69 3.36
C ALA A 189 -9.32 -23.48 4.30
N LEU A 190 -8.27 -22.66 4.23
CA LEU A 190 -8.17 -21.40 4.97
C LEU A 190 -9.30 -20.43 4.59
N LEU A 191 -9.65 -20.29 3.31
CA LEU A 191 -10.70 -19.38 2.87
C LEU A 191 -12.12 -19.84 3.25
N ASN A 192 -12.30 -21.13 3.57
CA ASN A 192 -13.57 -21.64 4.11
C ASN A 192 -13.75 -21.38 5.61
N GLU A 193 -12.68 -20.97 6.31
CA GLU A 193 -12.76 -20.54 7.70
C GLU A 193 -13.29 -19.10 7.82
N LYS A 194 -13.94 -18.78 8.95
CA LYS A 194 -14.35 -17.40 9.25
C LYS A 194 -13.17 -16.59 9.79
N TRP A 195 -12.92 -15.42 9.18
CA TRP A 195 -11.88 -14.48 9.60
C TRP A 195 -12.47 -13.13 10.01
N ASP A 196 -11.73 -12.35 10.79
CA ASP A 196 -12.10 -10.97 11.10
C ASP A 196 -11.50 -9.98 10.08
N LYS A 197 -10.50 -10.41 9.30
CA LYS A 197 -9.93 -9.71 8.14
C LYS A 197 -9.14 -10.70 7.27
N ILE A 198 -9.22 -10.56 5.95
CA ILE A 198 -8.27 -11.21 5.02
C ILE A 198 -7.43 -10.13 4.34
N PHE A 199 -6.11 -10.31 4.32
CA PHE A 199 -5.16 -9.53 3.55
C PHE A 199 -4.56 -10.44 2.46
N TYR A 200 -4.64 -10.02 1.21
CA TYR A 200 -4.13 -10.78 0.09
C TYR A 200 -3.27 -9.89 -0.81
N THR A 201 -2.06 -10.36 -1.12
CA THR A 201 -1.25 -9.81 -2.22
C THR A 201 -1.16 -10.81 -3.35
N GLY A 202 -1.41 -10.38 -4.58
CA GLY A 202 -1.15 -11.18 -5.78
C GLY A 202 -2.00 -10.79 -6.99
N SER A 203 -2.48 -11.78 -7.75
CA SER A 203 -3.20 -11.51 -9.01
C SER A 203 -4.65 -11.09 -8.78
N ALA A 204 -5.20 -10.26 -9.67
CA ALA A 204 -6.62 -9.86 -9.62
C ALA A 204 -7.59 -11.04 -9.75
N MET A 205 -7.22 -12.08 -10.51
CA MET A 205 -8.01 -13.31 -10.63
C MET A 205 -8.18 -14.00 -9.28
N VAL A 206 -7.08 -14.22 -8.55
CA VAL A 206 -7.14 -14.84 -7.21
C VAL A 206 -7.73 -13.87 -6.17
N GLY A 207 -7.44 -12.57 -6.27
CA GLY A 207 -8.07 -11.55 -5.43
C GLY A 207 -9.60 -11.56 -5.55
N THR A 208 -10.13 -11.82 -6.76
CA THR A 208 -11.57 -12.00 -6.99
C THR A 208 -12.11 -13.26 -6.30
N ILE A 209 -11.36 -14.37 -6.30
CA ILE A 209 -11.72 -15.60 -5.58
C ILE A 209 -11.77 -15.33 -4.06
N VAL A 210 -10.75 -14.66 -3.53
CA VAL A 210 -10.69 -14.26 -2.12
C VAL A 210 -11.87 -13.37 -1.75
N ALA A 211 -12.20 -12.38 -2.59
CA ALA A 211 -13.33 -11.49 -2.36
C ALA A 211 -14.67 -12.23 -2.33
N LYS A 212 -14.90 -13.15 -3.27
CA LYS A 212 -16.10 -14.00 -3.32
C LYS A 212 -16.23 -14.85 -2.05
N LYS A 213 -15.13 -15.47 -1.61
CA LYS A 213 -15.11 -16.28 -0.38
C LYS A 213 -15.33 -15.44 0.88
N ALA A 214 -14.70 -14.27 0.96
CA ALA A 214 -14.88 -13.36 2.08
C ALA A 214 -16.32 -12.87 2.23
N ALA A 215 -17.05 -12.70 1.12
CA ALA A 215 -18.45 -12.28 1.12
C ALA A 215 -19.38 -13.29 1.80
N GLU A 216 -19.08 -14.60 1.74
CA GLU A 216 -19.86 -15.66 2.40
C GLU A 216 -19.95 -15.46 3.93
N THR A 217 -18.95 -14.80 4.53
CA THR A 217 -18.85 -14.56 5.98
C THR A 217 -18.87 -13.08 6.37
N LEU A 218 -19.09 -12.18 5.40
CA LEU A 218 -18.97 -10.72 5.55
C LEU A 218 -17.62 -10.27 6.10
N THR A 219 -16.56 -11.01 5.73
CA THR A 219 -15.19 -10.71 6.16
C THR A 219 -14.66 -9.51 5.38
N PRO A 220 -14.19 -8.43 6.03
CA PRO A 220 -13.54 -7.34 5.32
C PRO A 220 -12.21 -7.81 4.72
N ILE A 221 -11.84 -7.26 3.56
CA ILE A 221 -10.61 -7.65 2.85
C ILE A 221 -9.71 -6.45 2.55
N CYS A 222 -8.42 -6.68 2.42
CA CYS A 222 -7.44 -5.77 1.82
C CYS A 222 -6.80 -6.51 0.66
N LEU A 223 -6.91 -5.97 -0.54
CA LEU A 223 -6.41 -6.60 -1.76
C LEU A 223 -5.31 -5.71 -2.34
N GLU A 224 -4.09 -6.22 -2.37
CA GLU A 224 -2.93 -5.62 -3.04
C GLU A 224 -2.71 -6.38 -4.35
N LEU A 225 -3.20 -5.84 -5.47
CA LEU A 225 -3.18 -6.53 -6.76
C LEU A 225 -2.17 -5.90 -7.72
N GLY A 226 -2.06 -6.45 -8.94
CA GLY A 226 -1.21 -5.90 -10.00
C GLY A 226 -1.94 -4.88 -10.88
N GLY A 227 -1.36 -4.60 -12.05
CA GLY A 227 -1.96 -3.73 -13.04
C GLY A 227 -1.04 -3.49 -14.23
N LEU A 228 -1.48 -2.63 -15.16
CA LEU A 228 -0.68 -2.19 -16.30
C LEU A 228 -0.22 -0.76 -16.04
N ASN A 229 0.87 -0.62 -15.30
CA ASN A 229 1.40 0.66 -14.85
C ASN A 229 2.05 1.44 -16.01
N PRO A 230 1.55 2.65 -16.34
CA PRO A 230 2.16 3.51 -17.35
C PRO A 230 3.38 4.25 -16.80
N ALA A 231 4.43 4.34 -17.62
CA ALA A 231 5.40 5.42 -17.54
C ALA A 231 5.21 6.37 -18.73
N VAL A 232 5.16 7.68 -18.49
CA VAL A 232 4.94 8.68 -19.55
C VAL A 232 6.13 9.62 -19.60
N ILE A 233 6.79 9.72 -20.75
CA ILE A 233 7.99 10.55 -20.94
C ILE A 233 7.69 11.61 -22.00
N THR A 234 7.53 12.84 -21.55
CA THR A 234 7.32 14.01 -22.42
C THR A 234 8.64 14.54 -22.96
N LYS A 235 8.60 15.34 -24.03
CA LYS A 235 9.79 15.98 -24.61
C LYS A 235 10.54 16.93 -23.66
N ASN A 236 9.89 17.36 -22.58
CA ASN A 236 10.46 18.24 -21.56
C ASN A 236 11.16 17.45 -20.44
N ALA A 237 11.15 16.12 -20.48
CA ALA A 237 11.92 15.27 -19.58
C ALA A 237 13.38 15.15 -20.02
N ASP A 238 14.29 14.88 -19.07
CA ASP A 238 15.65 14.42 -19.39
C ASP A 238 15.60 12.91 -19.75
N PRO A 239 15.80 12.53 -21.03
CA PRO A 239 15.70 11.14 -21.47
C PRO A 239 16.75 10.24 -20.80
N ARG A 240 17.90 10.78 -20.43
CA ARG A 240 18.96 10.04 -19.71
C ARG A 240 18.50 9.65 -18.32
N ILE A 241 17.91 10.60 -17.57
CA ILE A 241 17.41 10.33 -16.22
C ILE A 241 16.22 9.37 -16.26
N ALA A 242 15.29 9.58 -17.19
CA ALA A 242 14.13 8.71 -17.35
C ALA A 242 14.54 7.27 -17.70
N ALA A 243 15.44 7.09 -18.67
CA ALA A 243 15.96 5.78 -19.05
C ALA A 243 16.61 5.07 -17.88
N ARG A 244 17.52 5.74 -17.17
CA ARG A 244 18.24 5.14 -16.03
C ARG A 244 17.31 4.69 -14.91
N ARG A 245 16.37 5.56 -14.49
CA ARG A 245 15.48 5.30 -13.35
C ARG A 245 14.44 4.22 -13.67
N LEU A 246 13.81 4.29 -14.84
CA LEU A 246 12.87 3.27 -15.29
C LEU A 246 13.57 1.93 -15.50
N LEU A 247 14.77 1.93 -16.09
CA LEU A 247 15.53 0.69 -16.28
C LEU A 247 15.87 0.05 -14.92
N TRP A 248 16.41 0.81 -13.96
CA TRP A 248 16.65 0.30 -12.61
C TRP A 248 15.39 -0.33 -11.99
N GLY A 249 14.25 0.39 -12.03
CA GLY A 249 12.98 -0.12 -11.52
C GLY A 249 12.48 -1.37 -12.24
N LYS A 250 12.81 -1.55 -13.52
CA LYS A 250 12.47 -2.77 -14.28
C LYS A 250 13.36 -3.95 -13.94
N LEU A 251 14.63 -3.70 -13.64
CA LEU A 251 15.62 -4.75 -13.42
C LEU A 251 15.50 -5.39 -12.05
N MET A 252 15.04 -4.62 -11.05
CA MET A 252 14.74 -5.14 -9.71
C MET A 252 13.91 -6.42 -9.80
N ASN A 253 14.40 -7.50 -9.18
CA ASN A 253 13.76 -8.82 -9.20
C ASN A 253 13.37 -9.34 -10.61
N ALA A 254 14.17 -9.01 -11.63
CA ALA A 254 13.90 -9.31 -13.04
C ALA A 254 12.52 -8.82 -13.52
N GLY A 255 12.04 -7.69 -13.01
CA GLY A 255 10.78 -7.06 -13.42
C GLY A 255 9.52 -7.67 -12.79
N GLN A 256 9.69 -8.64 -11.88
CA GLN A 256 8.59 -9.28 -11.14
C GLN A 256 8.15 -8.39 -9.97
N VAL A 257 7.63 -7.19 -10.28
CA VAL A 257 7.22 -6.19 -9.30
C VAL A 257 5.86 -5.61 -9.72
N CYS A 258 4.87 -5.61 -8.83
CA CYS A 258 3.50 -5.14 -9.13
C CYS A 258 3.43 -3.65 -9.45
N ILE A 259 4.43 -2.87 -9.01
CA ILE A 259 4.61 -1.46 -9.34
C ILE A 259 5.68 -1.24 -10.41
N SER A 260 6.25 -2.28 -11.04
CA SER A 260 7.12 -2.05 -12.21
C SER A 260 6.30 -1.40 -13.32
N GLN A 261 6.90 -0.50 -14.12
CA GLN A 261 6.23 -0.04 -15.32
C GLN A 261 6.00 -1.21 -16.29
N ASN A 262 4.78 -1.32 -16.78
CA ASN A 262 4.37 -2.37 -17.70
C ASN A 262 4.60 -1.94 -19.15
N TYR A 263 4.43 -0.66 -19.44
CA TYR A 263 4.71 -0.04 -20.72
C TYR A 263 5.16 1.41 -20.54
N VAL A 264 5.84 1.93 -21.56
CA VAL A 264 6.32 3.32 -21.59
C VAL A 264 5.70 4.05 -22.76
N LEU A 265 5.05 5.17 -22.50
CA LEU A 265 4.65 6.14 -23.51
C LEU A 265 5.77 7.17 -23.65
N VAL A 266 6.32 7.32 -24.85
CA VAL A 266 7.41 8.27 -25.12
C VAL A 266 7.01 9.23 -26.23
N GLU A 267 7.18 10.54 -26.02
CA GLU A 267 6.88 11.52 -27.05
C GLU A 267 7.82 11.30 -28.24
N LYS A 268 7.24 11.27 -29.45
CA LYS A 268 7.90 10.84 -30.69
C LYS A 268 9.28 11.47 -30.92
N ASP A 269 9.44 12.75 -30.56
CA ASP A 269 10.66 13.54 -30.80
C ASP A 269 11.86 13.08 -29.95
N ILE A 270 11.62 12.46 -28.79
CA ILE A 270 12.68 12.06 -27.84
C ILE A 270 12.92 10.54 -27.77
N LEU A 271 12.13 9.75 -28.51
CA LEU A 271 12.26 8.29 -28.51
C LEU A 271 13.69 7.81 -28.86
N PRO A 272 14.36 8.31 -29.92
CA PRO A 272 15.70 7.84 -30.26
C PRO A 272 16.71 8.03 -29.12
N ALA A 273 16.69 9.21 -28.48
CA ALA A 273 17.57 9.54 -27.36
C ALA A 273 17.26 8.67 -26.12
N PHE A 274 15.99 8.43 -25.83
CA PHE A 274 15.59 7.55 -24.73
C PHE A 274 16.09 6.11 -24.92
N VAL A 275 15.94 5.55 -26.13
CA VAL A 275 16.43 4.18 -26.44
C VAL A 275 17.95 4.10 -26.37
N GLU A 276 18.67 5.13 -26.84
CA GLU A 276 20.12 5.21 -26.70
C GLU A 276 20.55 5.20 -25.23
N HIS A 277 19.91 6.02 -24.38
CA HIS A 277 20.23 6.05 -22.96
C HIS A 277 19.84 4.77 -22.21
N LEU A 278 18.81 4.04 -22.65
CA LEU A 278 18.52 2.70 -22.14
C LEU A 278 19.67 1.73 -22.42
N LYS A 279 20.22 1.74 -23.64
CA LYS A 279 21.39 0.91 -24.00
C LYS A 279 22.61 1.26 -23.15
N LEU A 280 22.90 2.56 -22.99
CA LEU A 280 24.02 3.03 -22.19
C LEU A 280 23.89 2.60 -20.72
N ALA A 281 22.71 2.81 -20.11
CA ALA A 281 22.46 2.42 -18.73
C ALA A 281 22.51 0.89 -18.54
N LEU A 282 21.99 0.11 -19.49
CA LEU A 282 22.04 -1.35 -19.43
C LEU A 282 23.49 -1.88 -19.46
N ASN A 283 24.32 -1.32 -20.34
CA ASN A 283 25.74 -1.67 -20.43
C ASN A 283 26.52 -1.24 -19.18
N GLU A 284 26.14 -0.13 -18.55
CA GLU A 284 26.73 0.29 -17.27
C GLU A 284 26.36 -0.66 -16.13
N PHE A 285 25.08 -1.06 -16.04
CA PHE A 285 24.59 -1.94 -14.97
C PHE A 285 25.10 -3.37 -15.13
N TYR A 286 25.23 -3.85 -16.37
CA TYR A 286 25.63 -5.22 -16.69
C TYR A 286 26.71 -5.24 -17.78
N PRO A 287 27.95 -4.80 -17.50
CA PRO A 287 29.02 -4.69 -18.50
C PRO A 287 29.43 -6.05 -19.11
N ASN A 288 29.14 -7.15 -18.42
CA ASN A 288 29.42 -8.52 -18.88
C ASN A 288 28.14 -9.29 -19.29
N GLY A 289 27.03 -8.56 -19.50
CA GLY A 289 25.71 -9.12 -19.80
C GLY A 289 24.96 -9.62 -18.57
N GLN A 290 23.62 -9.64 -18.67
CA GLN A 290 22.73 -9.95 -17.54
C GLN A 290 22.77 -11.43 -17.12
N LYS A 291 22.94 -12.34 -18.08
CA LYS A 291 22.95 -13.79 -17.82
C LYS A 291 24.06 -14.19 -16.84
N ASN A 292 25.24 -13.57 -17.01
CA ASN A 292 26.44 -13.86 -16.22
C ASN A 292 26.56 -12.98 -14.97
N SER A 293 25.62 -12.06 -14.74
CA SER A 293 25.69 -11.14 -13.61
C SER A 293 25.14 -11.79 -12.33
N PRO A 294 25.85 -11.69 -11.20
CA PRO A 294 25.30 -12.08 -9.89
C PRO A 294 24.20 -11.12 -9.40
N ASP A 295 24.06 -9.96 -10.06
CA ASP A 295 23.12 -8.89 -9.70
C ASP A 295 21.83 -8.92 -10.55
N TYR A 296 21.52 -10.04 -11.19
CA TYR A 296 20.28 -10.21 -11.98
C TYR A 296 19.51 -11.44 -11.52
N GLY A 297 18.23 -11.24 -11.16
CA GLY A 297 17.33 -12.31 -10.73
C GLY A 297 16.96 -13.29 -11.85
N ARG A 298 16.07 -14.22 -11.53
CA ARG A 298 15.50 -15.21 -12.44
C ARG A 298 13.98 -15.20 -12.37
N ILE A 299 13.33 -15.63 -13.44
CA ILE A 299 11.89 -15.83 -13.43
C ILE A 299 11.56 -16.98 -12.48
N VAL A 300 10.58 -16.79 -11.61
CA VAL A 300 10.31 -17.68 -10.46
C VAL A 300 10.20 -19.17 -10.82
N ASN A 301 9.68 -19.51 -12.00
CA ASN A 301 9.55 -20.88 -12.46
C ASN A 301 9.27 -20.97 -13.97
N GLN A 302 9.27 -22.22 -14.47
CA GLN A 302 9.05 -22.56 -15.87
C GLN A 302 7.72 -22.07 -16.45
N ARG A 303 6.64 -22.11 -15.66
CA ARG A 303 5.32 -21.64 -16.11
C ARG A 303 5.34 -20.13 -16.35
N HIS A 304 5.96 -19.37 -15.45
CA HIS A 304 6.09 -17.91 -15.61
C HIS A 304 7.05 -17.56 -16.75
N PHE A 305 8.16 -18.29 -16.88
CA PHE A 305 9.09 -18.15 -18.00
C PHE A 305 8.36 -18.34 -19.34
N THR A 306 7.65 -19.47 -19.50
CA THR A 306 6.92 -19.80 -20.73
C THR A 306 5.89 -18.73 -21.08
N ARG A 307 5.15 -18.21 -20.09
CA ARG A 307 4.17 -17.14 -20.29
C ARG A 307 4.83 -15.86 -20.81
N ILE A 308 5.93 -15.43 -20.21
CA ILE A 308 6.63 -14.19 -20.61
C ILE A 308 7.29 -14.38 -21.98
N LYS A 309 7.92 -15.54 -22.22
CA LYS A 309 8.49 -15.88 -23.53
C LYS A 309 7.42 -15.87 -24.62
N LYS A 310 6.23 -16.42 -24.35
CA LYS A 310 5.10 -16.37 -25.29
C LYS A 310 4.72 -14.93 -25.68
N MET A 311 4.71 -14.00 -24.72
CA MET A 311 4.47 -12.58 -25.01
C MET A 311 5.54 -11.99 -25.94
N LEU A 312 6.81 -12.40 -25.76
CA LEU A 312 7.92 -12.01 -26.63
C LEU A 312 7.84 -12.64 -28.02
N ASP A 313 7.45 -13.90 -28.12
CA ASP A 313 7.31 -14.62 -29.40
C ASP A 313 6.11 -14.12 -30.23
N GLU A 314 5.02 -13.70 -29.57
CA GLU A 314 3.77 -13.28 -30.21
C GLU A 314 3.65 -11.76 -30.43
N THR A 315 4.62 -10.97 -29.96
CA THR A 315 4.59 -9.52 -30.18
C THR A 315 4.67 -9.19 -31.66
N ARG A 316 3.93 -8.17 -32.07
CA ARG A 316 4.02 -7.57 -33.41
C ARG A 316 5.00 -6.39 -33.43
N GLY A 317 5.59 -6.06 -32.27
CA GLY A 317 6.54 -4.98 -32.12
C GLY A 317 7.93 -5.30 -32.66
N LYS A 318 8.75 -4.25 -32.74
CA LYS A 318 10.15 -4.32 -33.15
C LYS A 318 11.05 -4.37 -31.91
N VAL A 319 11.81 -5.45 -31.75
CA VAL A 319 12.84 -5.55 -30.71
C VAL A 319 13.95 -4.52 -30.97
N LEU A 320 14.21 -3.66 -29.98
CA LEU A 320 15.22 -2.60 -30.04
C LEU A 320 16.48 -2.94 -29.23
N ILE A 321 16.31 -3.72 -28.14
CA ILE A 321 17.35 -4.16 -27.20
C ILE A 321 16.96 -5.55 -26.68
N GLY A 322 17.93 -6.45 -26.53
CA GLY A 322 17.76 -7.75 -25.86
C GLY A 322 17.03 -8.79 -26.71
N GLY A 323 16.25 -9.64 -26.05
CA GLY A 323 15.46 -10.72 -26.66
C GLY A 323 16.02 -12.12 -26.42
N ASN A 324 17.18 -12.26 -25.79
CA ASN A 324 17.72 -13.59 -25.47
C ASN A 324 17.00 -14.22 -24.27
N THR A 325 16.81 -15.54 -24.33
CA THR A 325 16.21 -16.32 -23.26
C THR A 325 16.98 -17.62 -23.03
N ASP A 326 16.98 -18.12 -21.80
CA ASP A 326 17.43 -19.47 -21.46
C ASP A 326 16.40 -20.14 -20.55
N GLU A 327 15.81 -21.21 -21.07
CA GLU A 327 14.78 -21.98 -20.37
C GLU A 327 15.35 -22.75 -19.17
N ALA A 328 16.56 -23.29 -19.28
CA ALA A 328 17.16 -24.10 -18.22
C ALA A 328 17.41 -23.29 -16.95
N ASP A 329 17.71 -22.00 -17.12
CA ASP A 329 18.01 -21.07 -16.03
C ASP A 329 16.82 -20.16 -15.67
N ASN A 330 15.64 -20.31 -16.30
CA ASN A 330 14.54 -19.35 -16.22
C ASN A 330 14.98 -17.90 -16.47
N PHE A 331 15.92 -17.70 -17.40
CA PHE A 331 16.53 -16.41 -17.70
C PHE A 331 15.84 -15.74 -18.89
N ILE A 332 15.39 -14.50 -18.71
CA ILE A 332 14.92 -13.64 -19.80
C ILE A 332 15.73 -12.35 -19.74
N GLU A 333 16.39 -12.01 -20.84
CA GLU A 333 17.13 -10.75 -20.98
C GLU A 333 16.18 -9.57 -20.99
N THR A 334 16.62 -8.43 -20.45
CA THR A 334 15.82 -7.20 -20.53
C THR A 334 15.61 -6.80 -21.97
N THR A 335 14.35 -6.80 -22.37
CA THR A 335 13.96 -6.68 -23.77
C THR A 335 13.12 -5.44 -23.96
N VAL A 336 13.60 -4.53 -24.80
CA VAL A 336 12.90 -3.29 -25.17
C VAL A 336 12.28 -3.48 -26.53
N VAL A 337 10.97 -3.24 -26.62
CA VAL A 337 10.19 -3.50 -27.84
C VAL A 337 9.39 -2.26 -28.20
N GLU A 338 9.58 -1.72 -29.39
CA GLU A 338 8.70 -0.68 -29.92
C GLU A 338 7.43 -1.33 -30.47
N VAL A 339 6.29 -1.02 -29.85
CA VAL A 339 4.97 -1.48 -30.29
C VAL A 339 4.19 -0.32 -30.89
N THR A 340 3.28 -0.62 -31.81
CA THR A 340 2.46 0.40 -32.50
C THR A 340 0.97 0.28 -32.19
N ASP A 341 0.58 -0.78 -31.49
CA ASP A 341 -0.81 -1.19 -31.26
C ASP A 341 -1.00 -1.52 -29.78
N THR A 342 -2.06 -0.98 -29.19
CA THR A 342 -2.41 -1.24 -27.78
C THR A 342 -2.98 -2.65 -27.57
N ASP A 343 -3.37 -3.34 -28.65
CA ASP A 343 -3.79 -4.75 -28.61
C ASP A 343 -2.60 -5.73 -28.72
N ASP A 344 -1.36 -5.24 -28.66
CA ASP A 344 -0.18 -6.11 -28.61
C ASP A 344 -0.18 -6.94 -27.30
N PRO A 345 0.22 -8.24 -27.33
CA PRO A 345 0.31 -9.07 -26.14
C PRO A 345 1.10 -8.44 -24.99
N MET A 346 2.09 -7.60 -25.29
CA MET A 346 2.92 -6.89 -24.30
C MET A 346 2.20 -5.73 -23.59
N ILE A 347 1.13 -5.19 -24.18
CA ILE A 347 0.34 -4.09 -23.59
C ILE A 347 -0.87 -4.64 -22.85
N VAL A 348 -1.58 -5.62 -23.43
CA VAL A 348 -2.83 -6.14 -22.84
C VAL A 348 -2.62 -7.04 -21.62
N ASN A 349 -1.43 -7.65 -21.50
CA ASN A 349 -1.11 -8.54 -20.39
C ASN A 349 -0.04 -7.94 -19.46
N GLU A 350 -0.20 -8.16 -18.16
CA GLU A 350 0.83 -7.83 -17.18
C GLU A 350 2.05 -8.74 -17.40
N SER A 351 3.14 -8.18 -17.95
CA SER A 351 4.36 -8.95 -18.22
C SER A 351 4.92 -9.56 -16.93
N PHE A 352 5.00 -8.78 -15.85
CA PHE A 352 5.57 -9.20 -14.57
C PHE A 352 6.94 -9.87 -14.76
N GLY A 353 7.76 -9.23 -15.59
CA GLY A 353 9.02 -9.71 -16.11
C GLY A 353 9.76 -8.58 -16.83
N PRO A 354 10.94 -8.87 -17.42
CA PRO A 354 11.88 -7.84 -17.88
C PRO A 354 11.57 -7.34 -19.31
N LEU A 355 10.29 -7.20 -19.65
CA LEU A 355 9.82 -6.68 -20.95
C LEU A 355 9.42 -5.21 -20.83
N ILE A 356 9.99 -4.35 -21.67
CA ILE A 356 9.73 -2.90 -21.74
C ILE A 356 9.12 -2.58 -23.11
N PRO A 357 7.81 -2.73 -23.30
CA PRO A 357 7.12 -2.23 -24.48
C PRO A 357 7.07 -0.69 -24.46
N ILE A 358 7.35 -0.08 -25.60
CA ILE A 358 7.33 1.37 -25.82
C ILE A 358 6.30 1.71 -26.89
N LEU A 359 5.38 2.62 -26.55
CA LEU A 359 4.44 3.25 -27.48
C LEU A 359 4.86 4.71 -27.68
N LYS A 360 4.72 5.19 -28.92
CA LYS A 360 4.85 6.61 -29.22
C LYS A 360 3.54 7.33 -28.95
N PHE A 361 3.63 8.59 -28.55
CA PHE A 361 2.48 9.50 -28.48
C PHE A 361 2.88 10.91 -28.94
N ASP A 362 1.87 11.75 -29.14
CA ASP A 362 1.96 13.16 -29.52
C ASP A 362 1.14 14.03 -28.55
N GLY A 363 1.84 14.61 -27.57
CA GLY A 363 1.25 15.50 -26.57
C GLY A 363 0.59 14.81 -25.37
N VAL A 364 0.62 15.51 -24.23
CA VAL A 364 0.20 14.98 -22.91
C VAL A 364 -1.25 14.47 -22.91
N ASP A 365 -2.16 15.11 -23.63
CA ASP A 365 -3.56 14.68 -23.72
C ASP A 365 -3.72 13.29 -24.34
N GLU A 366 -2.88 12.94 -25.32
CA GLU A 366 -2.90 11.59 -25.90
C GLU A 366 -2.36 10.56 -24.91
N ALA A 367 -1.27 10.87 -24.21
CA ALA A 367 -0.72 9.98 -23.20
C ALA A 367 -1.74 9.67 -22.08
N ILE A 368 -2.51 10.68 -21.64
CA ILE A 368 -3.58 10.51 -20.65
C ILE A 368 -4.68 9.59 -21.21
N ARG A 369 -5.14 9.83 -22.45
CA ARG A 369 -6.17 8.99 -23.10
C ARG A 369 -5.73 7.54 -23.21
N ILE A 370 -4.50 7.29 -23.69
CA ILE A 370 -3.95 5.94 -23.82
C ILE A 370 -3.85 5.29 -22.44
N SER A 371 -3.32 6.00 -21.44
CA SER A 371 -3.15 5.45 -20.08
C SER A 371 -4.48 4.99 -19.50
N ASN A 372 -5.50 5.84 -19.57
CA ASN A 372 -6.84 5.53 -19.07
C ASN A 372 -7.55 4.42 -19.86
N ALA A 373 -7.27 4.29 -21.17
CA ALA A 373 -7.84 3.25 -22.02
C ALA A 373 -7.19 1.87 -21.79
N VAL A 374 -5.86 1.82 -21.65
CA VAL A 374 -5.13 0.56 -21.40
C VAL A 374 -5.49 -0.01 -20.03
N HIS A 375 -5.53 0.84 -19.00
CA HIS A 375 -5.93 0.42 -17.67
C HIS A 375 -6.43 1.62 -16.85
N SER A 376 -7.69 1.61 -16.45
CA SER A 376 -8.31 2.78 -15.80
C SER A 376 -7.84 3.04 -14.36
N THR A 377 -7.33 2.01 -13.67
CA THR A 377 -6.89 2.12 -12.26
C THR A 377 -5.62 1.32 -11.93
N PRO A 378 -4.48 1.55 -12.62
CA PRO A 378 -3.23 0.82 -12.37
C PRO A 378 -2.72 1.03 -10.94
N LEU A 379 -1.81 0.17 -10.50
CA LEU A 379 -1.25 0.29 -9.15
C LEU A 379 -0.28 1.47 -9.04
N GLY A 380 0.57 1.65 -10.06
CA GLY A 380 1.58 2.71 -10.14
C GLY A 380 1.46 3.55 -11.41
N PHE A 381 1.92 4.81 -11.32
CA PHE A 381 1.99 5.74 -12.44
C PHE A 381 3.26 6.60 -12.39
N TYR A 382 3.94 6.74 -13.53
CA TYR A 382 5.28 7.34 -13.60
C TYR A 382 5.39 8.45 -14.66
N PRO A 383 4.91 9.67 -14.38
CA PRO A 383 5.04 10.79 -15.29
C PRO A 383 6.43 11.45 -15.19
N PHE A 384 7.06 11.64 -16.35
CA PHE A 384 8.33 12.37 -16.55
C PHE A 384 8.09 13.60 -17.43
N GLY A 385 8.42 14.78 -16.92
CA GLY A 385 8.20 16.05 -17.61
C GLY A 385 8.34 17.26 -16.71
N ASN A 386 7.88 18.41 -17.20
CA ASN A 386 7.81 19.63 -16.39
C ASN A 386 6.60 19.57 -15.43
N ARG A 387 6.60 20.47 -14.43
CA ARG A 387 5.57 20.47 -13.38
C ARG A 387 4.14 20.60 -13.91
N ALA A 388 3.90 21.45 -14.91
CA ALA A 388 2.55 21.66 -15.43
C ALA A 388 2.02 20.38 -16.11
N GLU A 389 2.88 19.67 -16.82
CA GLU A 389 2.54 18.40 -17.47
C GLU A 389 2.27 17.30 -16.42
N THR A 390 3.15 17.17 -15.42
CA THR A 390 3.00 16.16 -14.37
C THR A 390 1.78 16.41 -13.50
N ASP A 391 1.50 17.67 -13.15
CA ASP A 391 0.31 18.03 -12.36
C ASP A 391 -0.97 17.73 -13.15
N LYS A 392 -1.01 18.03 -14.45
CA LYS A 392 -2.14 17.66 -15.33
C LYS A 392 -2.34 16.14 -15.37
N MET A 393 -1.28 15.38 -15.63
CA MET A 393 -1.34 13.92 -15.68
C MET A 393 -1.83 13.31 -14.35
N LEU A 394 -1.33 13.80 -13.21
CA LEU A 394 -1.77 13.34 -11.88
C LEU A 394 -3.24 13.66 -11.59
N ASN A 395 -3.77 14.74 -12.15
CA ASN A 395 -5.18 15.12 -11.98
C ASN A 395 -6.13 14.28 -12.85
N GLU A 396 -5.65 13.74 -13.98
CA GLU A 396 -6.50 13.11 -14.99
C GLU A 396 -6.28 11.59 -15.12
N VAL A 397 -5.24 11.03 -14.50
CA VAL A 397 -4.97 9.58 -14.43
C VAL A 397 -5.17 9.09 -13.00
N THR A 398 -6.04 8.09 -12.83
CA THR A 398 -6.26 7.46 -11.52
C THR A 398 -5.27 6.30 -11.32
N SER A 399 -4.56 6.26 -10.21
CA SER A 399 -3.68 5.14 -9.83
C SER A 399 -3.66 4.93 -8.31
N GLY A 400 -3.14 3.78 -7.85
CA GLY A 400 -2.90 3.52 -6.42
C GLY A 400 -1.85 4.47 -5.84
N GLY A 401 -0.76 4.67 -6.57
CA GLY A 401 0.29 5.63 -6.26
C GLY A 401 1.01 6.14 -7.50
N ALA A 402 1.87 7.15 -7.32
CA ALA A 402 2.65 7.74 -8.40
C ALA A 402 4.02 8.23 -7.93
N SER A 403 5.02 8.10 -8.79
CA SER A 403 6.34 8.74 -8.62
C SER A 403 6.59 9.69 -9.79
N VAL A 404 6.73 10.98 -9.51
CA VAL A 404 7.03 11.98 -10.54
C VAL A 404 8.53 12.00 -10.81
N ASN A 405 8.92 11.93 -12.08
CA ASN A 405 10.30 11.88 -12.54
C ASN A 405 11.12 10.71 -11.93
N ASP A 406 10.46 9.65 -11.46
CA ASP A 406 11.12 8.46 -10.91
C ASP A 406 10.26 7.21 -11.15
N ALA A 407 10.81 6.04 -10.86
CA ALA A 407 10.10 4.77 -10.83
C ALA A 407 10.01 4.28 -9.38
N PHE A 408 8.97 3.50 -9.03
CA PHE A 408 8.92 2.66 -7.81
C PHE A 408 8.88 3.40 -6.44
N PHE A 409 9.42 4.61 -6.33
CA PHE A 409 9.86 5.19 -5.05
C PHE A 409 8.75 5.55 -4.06
N HIS A 410 7.54 5.89 -4.52
CA HIS A 410 6.40 6.12 -3.61
C HIS A 410 6.08 4.87 -2.78
N GLY A 411 6.27 3.67 -3.35
CA GLY A 411 6.07 2.39 -2.66
C GLY A 411 7.18 2.08 -1.64
N SER A 412 8.36 2.70 -1.76
CA SER A 412 9.47 2.47 -0.85
C SER A 412 9.46 3.27 0.44
N ILE A 413 8.59 4.25 0.55
CA ILE A 413 8.50 5.10 1.74
C ILE A 413 7.56 4.45 2.75
N SER A 414 8.12 3.89 3.83
CA SER A 414 7.38 3.08 4.82
C SER A 414 6.23 3.78 5.55
N ASN A 415 6.17 5.11 5.53
CA ASN A 415 5.10 5.88 6.17
C ASN A 415 4.10 6.49 5.18
N LEU A 416 4.20 6.21 3.87
CA LEU A 416 3.13 6.46 2.92
C LEU A 416 2.19 5.25 2.89
N ALA A 417 0.88 5.51 2.88
CA ALA A 417 -0.10 4.46 2.67
C ALA A 417 0.08 3.89 1.25
N PHE A 418 0.23 2.58 1.15
CA PHE A 418 0.38 1.88 -0.12
C PHE A 418 -0.83 0.98 -0.33
N GLY A 419 -1.46 1.08 -1.49
CA GLY A 419 -2.62 0.28 -1.85
C GLY A 419 -3.10 0.61 -3.26
N GLY A 420 -3.84 -0.33 -3.85
CA GLY A 420 -4.51 -0.13 -5.13
C GLY A 420 -5.85 0.59 -5.03
N VAL A 421 -6.43 0.88 -6.19
CA VAL A 421 -7.79 1.38 -6.34
C VAL A 421 -8.46 0.66 -7.50
N GLY A 422 -9.73 0.29 -7.34
CA GLY A 422 -10.47 -0.45 -8.38
C GLY A 422 -9.83 -1.81 -8.68
N TYR A 423 -9.43 -2.03 -9.93
CA TYR A 423 -8.87 -3.32 -10.37
C TYR A 423 -7.51 -3.65 -9.74
N SER A 424 -6.71 -2.64 -9.40
CA SER A 424 -5.39 -2.84 -8.76
C SER A 424 -5.48 -3.11 -7.25
N GLY A 425 -6.68 -3.03 -6.66
CA GLY A 425 -6.86 -3.39 -5.26
C GLY A 425 -7.84 -2.51 -4.50
N GLN A 426 -7.93 -2.80 -3.21
CA GLN A 426 -8.69 -2.00 -2.25
C GLN A 426 -8.12 -2.11 -0.84
N GLY A 427 -8.18 -0.98 -0.12
CA GLY A 427 -7.47 -0.82 1.15
C GLY A 427 -6.04 -0.35 0.91
N ALA A 428 -5.33 -0.10 2.01
CA ALA A 428 -3.93 0.32 1.97
C ALA A 428 -3.24 -0.09 3.27
N TYR A 429 -1.93 -0.31 3.22
CA TYR A 429 -1.12 -0.65 4.38
C TYR A 429 0.16 0.18 4.41
N ARG A 430 1.16 -0.26 5.20
CA ARG A 430 2.44 0.38 5.55
C ARG A 430 2.33 1.35 6.72
N GLY A 431 3.30 1.29 7.64
CA GLY A 431 3.37 2.16 8.81
C GLY A 431 2.05 2.28 9.58
N LYS A 432 1.52 3.51 9.68
CA LYS A 432 0.23 3.77 10.34
C LYS A 432 -0.97 3.17 9.59
N ALA A 433 -0.95 3.15 8.25
CA ALA A 433 -2.03 2.56 7.47
C ALA A 433 -2.14 1.06 7.72
N SER A 434 -1.02 0.35 7.91
CA SER A 434 -1.03 -1.05 8.37
C SER A 434 -1.78 -1.21 9.71
N PHE A 435 -1.47 -0.37 10.71
CA PHE A 435 -2.18 -0.41 12.00
C PHE A 435 -3.70 -0.16 11.82
N ASP A 436 -4.07 0.83 11.00
CA ASP A 436 -5.47 1.19 10.76
C ASP A 436 -6.23 0.08 10.01
N THR A 437 -5.60 -0.58 9.04
CA THR A 437 -6.19 -1.66 8.24
C THR A 437 -6.61 -2.87 9.08
N PHE A 438 -5.95 -3.09 10.22
CA PHE A 438 -6.28 -4.17 11.16
C PHE A 438 -7.02 -3.68 12.43
N THR A 439 -7.49 -2.43 12.43
CA THR A 439 -8.15 -1.79 13.59
C THR A 439 -9.58 -1.36 13.27
N HIS A 440 -10.53 -1.73 14.12
CA HIS A 440 -11.86 -1.15 14.15
C HIS A 440 -11.86 0.18 14.91
N ARG A 441 -12.41 1.24 14.30
CA ARG A 441 -12.60 2.56 14.90
C ARG A 441 -13.98 2.64 15.57
N ARG A 442 -14.04 2.32 16.85
CA ARG A 442 -15.27 2.27 17.65
C ARG A 442 -15.63 3.64 18.21
N SER A 443 -16.74 4.22 17.76
CA SER A 443 -17.29 5.46 18.34
C SER A 443 -17.95 5.18 19.68
N ILE A 444 -17.60 5.95 20.71
CA ILE A 444 -18.08 5.82 22.08
C ILE A 444 -18.54 7.18 22.59
N THR A 445 -19.74 7.22 23.16
CA THR A 445 -20.24 8.33 23.97
C THR A 445 -20.52 7.85 25.39
N THR A 446 -20.55 8.77 26.34
CA THR A 446 -20.91 8.52 27.73
C THR A 446 -21.88 9.61 28.14
N THR A 447 -23.14 9.25 28.34
CA THR A 447 -24.20 10.19 28.71
C THR A 447 -24.24 10.30 30.24
N PRO A 448 -23.72 11.38 30.85
CA PRO A 448 -23.83 11.55 32.29
C PRO A 448 -25.26 11.78 32.76
N SER A 449 -25.59 11.24 33.95
CA SER A 449 -26.93 11.27 34.54
C SER A 449 -27.47 12.68 34.79
N TRP A 450 -26.60 13.68 35.00
CA TRP A 450 -27.03 15.07 35.20
C TRP A 450 -27.71 15.68 33.96
N MET A 451 -27.53 15.09 32.77
CA MET A 451 -28.19 15.55 31.55
C MET A 451 -29.63 15.05 31.41
N GLU A 452 -30.13 14.20 32.30
CA GLU A 452 -31.45 13.58 32.13
C GLU A 452 -32.58 14.60 31.94
N LYS A 453 -32.52 15.72 32.68
CA LYS A 453 -33.47 16.82 32.51
C LYS A 453 -33.39 17.48 31.13
N LEU A 454 -32.19 17.66 30.57
CA LEU A 454 -31.99 18.18 29.21
C LEU A 454 -32.48 17.18 28.16
N LEU A 455 -32.29 15.89 28.42
CA LEU A 455 -32.71 14.80 27.53
C LEU A 455 -34.22 14.57 27.54
N SER A 456 -34.96 15.07 28.55
CA SER A 456 -36.42 14.95 28.65
C SER A 456 -37.20 15.39 27.40
N VAL A 457 -36.62 16.29 26.59
CA VAL A 457 -37.18 16.75 25.32
C VAL A 457 -37.27 15.64 24.26
N ARG A 458 -36.44 14.60 24.35
CA ARG A 458 -36.41 13.45 23.42
C ARG A 458 -37.30 12.29 23.86
N TYR A 459 -37.80 12.32 25.10
CA TYR A 459 -38.61 11.24 25.66
C TYR A 459 -40.10 11.49 25.44
N PRO A 460 -40.92 10.44 25.24
CA PRO A 460 -42.38 10.54 25.27
C PRO A 460 -42.92 11.07 26.62
N PRO A 461 -44.14 11.65 26.65
CA PRO A 461 -44.95 12.06 25.50
C PRO A 461 -44.32 13.26 24.77
N TYR A 462 -44.53 13.34 23.45
CA TYR A 462 -43.87 14.34 22.58
C TYR A 462 -44.62 15.66 22.44
N ASP A 463 -45.81 15.77 23.04
CA ASP A 463 -46.65 16.95 22.93
C ASP A 463 -45.91 18.21 23.40
N GLY A 464 -45.97 19.28 22.60
CA GLY A 464 -45.24 20.54 22.83
C GLY A 464 -43.71 20.49 22.74
N LYS A 465 -43.07 19.34 22.45
CA LYS A 465 -41.59 19.21 22.43
C LYS A 465 -40.95 19.41 21.05
N LEU A 466 -41.71 19.27 19.97
CA LEU A 466 -41.18 19.29 18.59
C LEU A 466 -40.47 20.61 18.23
N ALA A 467 -41.05 21.76 18.55
CA ALA A 467 -40.45 23.05 18.25
C ALA A 467 -39.11 23.23 18.98
N LYS A 468 -39.04 22.80 20.25
CA LYS A 468 -37.83 22.86 21.08
C LYS A 468 -36.71 22.00 20.50
N ILE A 469 -36.99 20.73 20.17
CA ILE A 469 -35.96 19.82 19.64
C ILE A 469 -35.45 20.27 18.25
N ARG A 470 -36.34 20.80 17.39
CA ARG A 470 -35.94 21.36 16.09
C ARG A 470 -35.06 22.60 16.24
N ALA A 471 -35.37 23.48 17.20
CA ALA A 471 -34.56 24.66 17.47
C ALA A 471 -33.15 24.28 17.98
N MET A 472 -33.01 23.17 18.71
CA MET A 472 -31.72 22.69 19.21
C MET A 472 -30.89 21.95 18.16
N ASN A 473 -31.53 21.18 17.26
CA ASN A 473 -30.82 20.28 16.34
C ASN A 473 -30.61 20.84 14.94
N ASN A 474 -31.45 21.77 14.47
CA ASN A 474 -31.39 22.22 13.10
C ASN A 474 -30.39 23.37 12.94
N ALA A 475 -29.34 23.14 12.16
CA ALA A 475 -28.52 24.22 11.62
C ALA A 475 -29.35 25.06 10.65
N LYS A 476 -29.10 26.37 10.61
CA LYS A 476 -29.65 27.24 9.57
C LYS A 476 -28.71 27.18 8.36
N PRO A 477 -29.24 27.02 7.13
CA PRO A 477 -28.39 27.05 5.94
C PRO A 477 -27.70 28.42 5.86
N ASN A 478 -26.43 28.42 5.46
CA ASN A 478 -25.72 29.64 5.07
C ASN A 478 -25.99 29.99 3.59
N PHE A 479 -27.00 29.40 2.96
CA PHE A 479 -27.35 29.62 1.55
C PHE A 479 -28.86 29.80 1.38
N ASP A 480 -29.23 30.53 0.33
CA ASP A 480 -30.62 30.79 -0.05
C ASP A 480 -31.20 29.65 -0.92
N ARG A 481 -32.47 29.77 -1.30
CA ARG A 481 -33.13 28.77 -2.17
C ARG A 481 -32.57 28.71 -3.59
N ASN A 482 -31.73 29.67 -3.99
CA ASN A 482 -31.02 29.68 -5.26
C ASN A 482 -29.59 29.13 -5.11
N CYS A 483 -29.27 28.48 -3.98
CA CYS A 483 -27.96 27.94 -3.64
C CYS A 483 -26.85 29.00 -3.55
N LYS A 484 -27.20 30.28 -3.34
CA LYS A 484 -26.22 31.35 -3.14
C LYS A 484 -25.94 31.53 -1.66
N GLU A 485 -24.67 31.68 -1.31
CA GLU A 485 -24.27 31.95 0.06
C GLU A 485 -24.88 33.27 0.56
N ILE A 486 -25.53 33.22 1.73
CA ILE A 486 -26.15 34.36 2.40
C ILE A 486 -25.04 35.16 3.11
N LYS A 487 -24.69 36.32 2.55
CA LYS A 487 -23.70 37.26 3.12
C LYS A 487 -24.38 38.33 3.98
N ASP A 488 -25.11 37.90 5.00
CA ASP A 488 -25.78 38.80 5.95
C ASP A 488 -24.78 39.41 6.97
N LEU A 489 -25.29 40.23 7.90
CA LEU A 489 -24.47 40.81 8.98
C LEU A 489 -23.73 39.75 9.81
N ARG A 490 -24.28 38.53 9.96
CA ARG A 490 -23.62 37.45 10.70
C ARG A 490 -22.45 36.88 9.92
N TYR A 491 -22.56 36.79 8.60
CA TYR A 491 -21.44 36.43 7.72
C TYR A 491 -20.28 37.40 7.93
N TRP A 492 -20.54 38.71 7.83
CA TRP A 492 -19.50 39.73 7.99
C TRP A 492 -18.94 39.76 9.42
N PHE A 493 -19.77 39.60 10.44
CA PHE A 493 -19.33 39.53 11.83
C PHE A 493 -18.49 38.28 12.09
N LYS A 494 -18.87 37.13 11.55
CA LYS A 494 -18.10 35.88 11.63
C LYS A 494 -16.78 36.02 10.89
N LEU A 495 -16.76 36.63 9.71
CA LEU A 495 -15.54 36.88 8.93
C LEU A 495 -14.56 37.79 9.67
N LEU A 496 -15.07 38.85 10.30
CA LEU A 496 -14.29 39.75 11.16
C LEU A 496 -13.73 39.01 12.38
N LEU A 497 -14.57 38.31 13.14
CA LEU A 497 -14.15 37.57 14.33
C LEU A 497 -13.22 36.40 14.00
N SER A 498 -13.37 35.77 12.83
CA SER A 498 -12.49 34.68 12.42
C SER A 498 -11.23 35.17 11.71
N LEU A 499 -11.16 36.44 11.28
CA LEU A 499 -10.16 36.96 10.35
C LEU A 499 -10.02 36.05 9.11
N GLY A 500 -11.14 35.54 8.61
CA GLY A 500 -11.19 34.58 7.51
C GLY A 500 -10.56 33.21 7.82
N SER A 501 -10.47 32.82 9.10
CA SER A 501 -10.02 31.48 9.48
C SER A 501 -11.15 30.47 9.56
N ASP A 502 -10.87 29.26 9.11
CA ASP A 502 -11.82 28.13 9.14
C ASP A 502 -11.87 27.41 10.50
N SER A 503 -10.96 27.74 11.42
CA SER A 503 -10.94 27.16 12.78
C SER A 503 -10.73 28.21 13.87
N PHE A 504 -11.29 27.95 15.05
CA PHE A 504 -11.15 28.82 16.22
C PHE A 504 -9.68 29.02 16.63
N LYS A 505 -8.86 27.95 16.57
CA LYS A 505 -7.42 28.04 16.86
C LYS A 505 -6.71 28.99 15.89
N SER A 506 -6.99 28.87 14.59
CA SER A 506 -6.39 29.74 13.57
C SER A 506 -6.84 31.20 13.73
N ALA A 507 -8.12 31.43 14.04
CA ALA A 507 -8.64 32.76 14.34
C ALA A 507 -7.92 33.39 15.53
N LEU A 508 -7.73 32.63 16.62
CA LEU A 508 -7.02 33.09 17.82
C LEU A 508 -5.56 33.46 17.52
N THR A 509 -4.86 32.67 16.70
CA THR A 509 -3.49 32.97 16.29
C THR A 509 -3.41 34.25 15.46
N LYS A 510 -4.35 34.45 14.52
CA LYS A 510 -4.40 35.68 13.71
C LYS A 510 -4.70 36.90 14.58
N TRP A 511 -5.64 36.81 15.51
CA TRP A 511 -5.92 37.89 16.45
C TRP A 511 -4.71 38.22 17.32
N ALA A 512 -3.99 37.21 17.82
CA ALA A 512 -2.75 37.44 18.57
C ALA A 512 -1.70 38.20 17.75
N ALA A 513 -1.54 37.88 16.46
CA ALA A 513 -0.65 38.60 15.56
C ALA A 513 -1.08 40.06 15.34
N VAL A 514 -2.40 40.30 15.15
CA VAL A 514 -2.96 41.66 15.04
C VAL A 514 -2.71 42.47 16.31
N PHE A 515 -2.93 41.89 17.49
CA PHE A 515 -2.63 42.55 18.77
C PHE A 515 -1.14 42.84 18.92
N LEU A 516 -0.26 41.89 18.56
CA LEU A 516 1.19 42.10 18.63
C LEU A 516 1.63 43.24 17.71
N PHE A 517 1.10 43.28 16.49
CA PHE A 517 1.38 44.34 15.52
C PHE A 517 0.89 45.71 16.03
N ALA A 518 -0.32 45.78 16.58
CA ALA A 518 -0.86 47.00 17.18
C ALA A 518 0.03 47.52 18.33
N ILE A 519 0.53 46.63 19.19
CA ILE A 519 1.46 46.99 20.28
C ILE A 519 2.78 47.55 19.72
N VAL A 520 3.32 46.95 18.66
CA VAL A 520 4.56 47.42 18.02
C VAL A 520 4.35 48.78 17.38
N VAL A 521 3.26 48.97 16.62
CA VAL A 521 2.93 50.25 15.98
C VAL A 521 2.73 51.35 17.02
N ASN A 522 2.00 51.07 18.12
CA ASN A 522 1.79 52.06 19.18
C ASN A 522 3.12 52.54 19.80
N LYS A 523 4.07 51.61 20.04
CA LYS A 523 5.42 51.95 20.53
C LYS A 523 6.26 52.78 19.55
N PHE A 524 5.96 52.70 18.25
CA PHE A 524 6.63 53.51 17.22
C PHE A 524 5.96 54.88 17.06
N VAL A 525 4.64 54.97 17.22
CA VAL A 525 3.89 56.23 17.16
C VAL A 525 4.19 57.10 18.39
N ASP A 526 4.39 56.53 19.57
CA ASP A 526 4.80 57.26 20.79
C ASP A 526 6.25 57.83 20.74
N LYS A 527 6.99 57.59 19.64
CA LYS A 527 8.35 58.09 19.40
C LYS A 527 8.44 59.20 18.34
N PHE A 528 7.32 59.61 17.77
CA PHE A 528 7.16 60.77 16.89
C PHE A 528 6.19 61.77 17.52
#